data_AF-A0A820HVA9-F1
#
_entry.id   AF-A0A820HVA9-F1
#
_cell.length_a   1.000
_cell.length_b   1.000
_cell.length_c   1.000
_cell.angle_alpha   90.00
_cell.angle_beta   90.00
_cell.angle_gamma   90.00
#
_symmetry.space_group_name_H-M   'P 1'
#
loop_
_entity.id
_entity.type
_entity.pdbx_description
1 polymer ?
#
loop_
_entity_poly.entity_id
_entity_poly.type
_entity_poly.pdbx_seq_one_letter_code
_entity_poly.pdbx_strand_id
1 'polypeptide(L)'
;QNAILPINDDFPDYIRYFLHEEQSKQSAGARNNEVISNLEKIMTDFISDIELFKKTIQDQRNSENTTENLRSEDIFTSVGTLYRLPINGNQIREQVQGIEISQGEYSAKREVLVDLPAKAASSKVVLQLKEKTSYLKDKKENL
;
A
#
# COMPACT_ATOMS: atom_id res chain seq x y z
N GLN A 1 21.59 17.19 -5.22
CA GLN A 1 21.78 15.78 -4.87
C GLN A 1 20.63 15.39 -3.95
N ASN A 2 19.80 14.43 -4.36
CA ASN A 2 18.64 14.01 -3.55
C ASN A 2 19.11 12.97 -2.52
N ALA A 3 18.92 13.27 -1.23
CA ALA A 3 19.29 12.43 -0.08
C ALA A 3 18.43 11.16 0.09
N ILE A 4 17.68 10.76 -0.95
CA ILE A 4 16.66 9.70 -0.88
C ILE A 4 17.16 8.42 -1.60
N LEU A 5 18.34 8.45 -2.23
CA LEU A 5 18.91 7.27 -2.88
C LEU A 5 19.90 6.58 -1.93
N PRO A 6 19.70 5.29 -1.61
CA PRO A 6 20.64 4.50 -0.79
C PRO A 6 22.08 4.49 -1.35
N ILE A 7 22.23 4.84 -2.63
CA ILE A 7 23.50 4.85 -3.35
C ILE A 7 24.42 6.01 -2.91
N ASN A 8 23.86 7.08 -2.32
CA ASN A 8 24.62 8.24 -1.81
C ASN A 8 24.75 8.21 -0.27
N ASP A 9 24.52 7.05 0.36
CA ASP A 9 24.58 6.92 1.81
C ASP A 9 26.03 6.76 2.29
N ASP A 10 26.41 7.53 3.30
CA ASP A 10 27.73 7.49 3.97
C ASP A 10 27.84 6.29 4.94
N PHE A 11 26.77 5.50 5.08
CA PHE A 11 26.71 4.30 5.92
C PHE A 11 27.93 3.36 5.80
N PRO A 12 28.45 3.01 4.60
CA PRO A 12 29.64 2.15 4.48
C PRO A 12 30.88 2.76 5.15
N ASP A 13 31.03 4.07 5.10
CA ASP A 13 32.20 4.75 5.66
C ASP A 13 32.12 4.79 7.19
N TYR A 14 30.91 4.90 7.76
CA TYR A 14 30.71 4.72 9.20
C TYR A 14 31.04 3.31 9.68
N ILE A 15 30.59 2.27 8.95
CA ILE A 15 30.89 0.88 9.32
C ILE A 15 32.39 0.61 9.25
N ARG A 16 33.09 1.13 8.23
CA ARG A 16 34.56 1.04 8.14
C ARG A 16 35.27 1.73 9.30
N TYR A 17 34.79 2.90 9.70
CA TYR A 17 35.33 3.61 10.86
C TYR A 17 35.21 2.76 12.14
N PHE A 18 34.03 2.19 12.40
CA PHE A 18 33.82 1.31 13.55
C PHE A 18 34.66 0.04 13.47
N LEU A 19 34.81 -0.55 12.29
CA LEU A 19 35.68 -1.72 12.09
C LEU A 19 37.12 -1.41 12.49
N HIS A 20 37.63 -0.25 12.06
CA HIS A 20 38.98 0.19 12.36
C HIS A 20 39.18 0.46 13.86
N GLU A 21 38.21 1.10 14.53
CA GLU A 21 38.26 1.27 15.99
C GLU A 21 38.29 -0.08 16.72
N GLU A 22 37.43 -1.01 16.34
CA GLU A 22 37.35 -2.31 16.99
C GLU A 22 38.61 -3.14 16.75
N GLN A 23 39.18 -3.12 15.54
CA GLN A 23 40.49 -3.74 15.26
C GLN A 23 41.64 -3.10 16.07
N SER A 24 41.60 -1.79 16.28
CA SER A 24 42.57 -1.09 17.12
C SER A 24 42.46 -1.52 18.60
N LYS A 25 41.22 -1.63 19.12
CA LYS A 25 40.96 -2.14 20.48
C LYS A 25 41.36 -3.61 20.63
N GLN A 26 41.18 -4.42 19.59
CA GLN A 26 41.63 -5.81 19.56
C GLN A 26 43.15 -5.92 19.69
N SER A 27 43.88 -5.05 18.98
CA SER A 27 45.34 -4.93 19.07
C SER A 27 45.81 -4.50 20.47
N ALA A 28 44.98 -3.77 21.20
CA ALA A 28 45.19 -3.40 22.60
C ALA A 28 44.74 -4.47 23.62
N GLY A 29 44.27 -5.64 23.17
CA GLY A 29 43.92 -6.78 24.02
C GLY A 29 42.41 -6.98 24.25
N ALA A 30 41.54 -6.24 23.59
CA ALA A 30 40.09 -6.47 23.64
C ALA A 30 39.71 -7.79 22.94
N ARG A 31 38.70 -8.49 23.46
CA ARG A 31 38.13 -9.71 22.86
C ARG A 31 36.81 -9.41 22.17
N ASN A 32 36.90 -8.76 21.02
CA ASN A 32 35.76 -8.24 20.24
C ASN A 32 35.61 -8.91 18.85
N ASN A 33 36.10 -10.14 18.70
CA ASN A 33 36.06 -10.89 17.45
C ASN A 33 34.64 -11.02 16.88
N GLU A 34 33.64 -11.22 17.74
CA GLU A 34 32.24 -11.33 17.34
C GLU A 34 31.68 -10.01 16.80
N VAL A 35 32.08 -8.88 17.42
CA VAL A 35 31.68 -7.54 16.97
C VAL A 35 32.26 -7.24 15.60
N ILE A 36 33.55 -7.53 15.39
CA ILE A 36 34.21 -7.36 14.09
C ILE A 36 33.52 -8.22 13.03
N SER A 37 33.28 -9.50 13.32
CA SER A 37 32.62 -10.41 12.38
C SER A 37 31.20 -9.94 12.02
N ASN A 38 30.44 -9.44 13.00
CA ASN A 38 29.10 -8.90 12.75
C ASN A 38 29.14 -7.61 11.90
N LEU A 39 30.12 -6.73 12.14
CA LEU A 39 30.29 -5.51 11.35
C LEU A 39 30.71 -5.81 9.90
N GLU A 40 31.59 -6.79 9.68
CA GLU A 40 31.96 -7.27 8.34
C GLU A 40 30.75 -7.85 7.61
N LYS A 41 29.92 -8.62 8.32
CA LYS A 41 28.69 -9.16 7.76
C LYS A 41 27.71 -8.06 7.36
N ILE A 42 27.46 -7.09 8.24
CA ILE A 42 26.58 -5.94 7.94
C ILE A 42 27.08 -5.17 6.73
N MET A 43 28.40 -4.96 6.60
CA MET A 43 28.97 -4.29 5.42
C MET A 43 28.75 -5.09 4.15
N THR A 44 28.91 -6.41 4.21
CA THR A 44 28.74 -7.31 3.06
C THR A 44 27.28 -7.35 2.61
N ASP A 45 26.35 -7.51 3.56
CA ASP A 45 24.90 -7.53 3.29
C ASP A 45 24.44 -6.22 2.66
N PHE A 46 24.88 -5.08 3.21
CA PHE A 46 24.53 -3.76 2.68
C PHE A 46 25.06 -3.51 1.26
N ILE A 47 26.30 -3.92 0.97
CA ILE A 47 26.87 -3.81 -0.38
C ILE A 47 26.07 -4.67 -1.36
N SER A 48 25.72 -5.90 -0.96
CA SER A 48 24.92 -6.80 -1.79
C SER A 48 23.54 -6.21 -2.11
N ASP A 49 22.88 -5.61 -1.12
CA ASP A 49 21.59 -4.95 -1.30
C ASP A 49 21.69 -3.75 -2.26
N ILE A 50 22.74 -2.94 -2.14
CA ILE A 50 22.98 -1.82 -3.07
C ILE A 50 23.26 -2.32 -4.49
N GLU A 51 24.02 -3.39 -4.65
CA GLU A 51 24.31 -3.97 -5.97
C GLU A 51 23.04 -4.52 -6.62
N LEU A 52 22.22 -5.25 -5.86
CA LEU A 52 20.92 -5.72 -6.32
C LEU A 52 20.02 -4.55 -6.74
N PHE A 53 19.94 -3.51 -5.92
CA PHE A 53 19.16 -2.31 -6.20
C PHE A 53 19.64 -1.59 -7.46
N LYS A 54 20.96 -1.40 -7.63
CA LYS A 54 21.55 -0.80 -8.83
C LYS A 54 21.21 -1.62 -10.08
N LYS A 55 21.31 -2.95 -9.99
CA LYS A 55 20.98 -3.86 -11.08
C LYS A 55 19.49 -3.75 -11.46
N THR A 56 18.58 -3.76 -10.49
CA THR A 56 17.15 -3.60 -10.75
C THR A 56 16.82 -2.26 -11.43
N ILE A 57 17.43 -1.16 -11.00
CA ILE A 57 17.24 0.15 -11.68
C ILE A 57 17.77 0.11 -13.12
N GLN A 58 18.93 -0.51 -13.33
CA GLN A 58 19.53 -0.63 -14.65
C GLN A 58 18.67 -1.50 -15.58
N ASP A 59 18.16 -2.62 -15.08
CA ASP A 59 17.26 -3.51 -15.80
C ASP A 59 15.93 -2.79 -16.14
N GLN A 60 15.37 -2.00 -15.22
CA GLN A 60 14.18 -1.18 -15.49
C GLN A 60 14.41 -0.12 -16.57
N ARG A 61 15.56 0.56 -16.57
CA ARG A 61 15.92 1.52 -17.63
C ARG A 61 16.11 0.83 -18.99
N ASN A 62 16.68 -0.36 -19.01
CA ASN A 62 16.84 -1.14 -20.24
C ASN A 62 15.49 -1.71 -20.73
N SER A 63 14.52 -1.89 -19.82
CA SER A 63 13.16 -2.37 -20.09
C SER A 63 12.19 -1.27 -20.53
N GLU A 64 12.64 -0.03 -20.75
CA GLU A 64 11.82 1.09 -21.26
C GLU A 64 11.19 0.81 -22.65
N ASN A 65 11.57 -0.28 -23.33
CA ASN A 65 10.89 -0.78 -24.54
C ASN A 65 9.68 -1.68 -24.27
N THR A 66 9.30 -1.89 -23.01
CA THR A 66 8.11 -2.67 -22.62
C THR A 66 7.18 -1.83 -21.77
N THR A 67 6.68 -0.73 -22.34
CA THR A 67 5.29 -0.35 -22.05
C THR A 67 4.38 -1.42 -22.68
N GLU A 68 4.44 -2.65 -22.17
CA GLU A 68 3.34 -3.57 -22.38
C GLU A 68 2.14 -2.92 -21.71
N ASN A 69 1.16 -2.53 -22.53
CA ASN A 69 -0.14 -2.09 -22.06
C ASN A 69 -0.68 -3.19 -21.14
N LEU A 70 -0.51 -3.02 -19.83
CA LEU A 70 -1.08 -3.88 -18.81
C LEU A 70 -2.57 -3.98 -19.09
N ARG A 71 -3.02 -5.14 -19.55
CA ARG A 71 -4.42 -5.38 -19.79
C ARG A 71 -5.08 -5.79 -18.50
N SER A 72 -6.39 -5.58 -18.38
CA SER A 72 -7.16 -6.02 -17.22
C SER A 72 -7.02 -7.53 -16.97
N GLU A 73 -6.78 -8.32 -18.02
CA GLU A 73 -6.54 -9.76 -17.92
C GLU A 73 -5.24 -10.10 -17.16
N ASP A 74 -4.23 -9.24 -17.23
CA ASP A 74 -2.94 -9.43 -16.55
C ASP A 74 -3.09 -9.25 -15.04
N ILE A 75 -4.06 -8.44 -14.60
CA ILE A 75 -4.39 -8.22 -13.19
C ILE A 75 -4.89 -9.54 -12.58
N PHE A 76 -5.86 -10.21 -13.22
CA PHE A 76 -6.40 -11.47 -12.70
C PHE A 76 -5.36 -12.58 -12.69
N THR A 77 -4.50 -12.62 -13.71
CA THR A 77 -3.38 -13.56 -13.77
C THR A 77 -2.41 -13.33 -12.61
N SER A 78 -2.07 -12.06 -12.33
CA SER A 78 -1.18 -11.66 -11.24
C SER A 78 -1.76 -11.94 -9.85
N VAL A 79 -3.05 -11.70 -9.65
CA VAL A 79 -3.74 -12.08 -8.41
C VAL A 79 -3.75 -13.60 -8.22
N GLY A 80 -3.97 -14.35 -9.31
CA GLY A 80 -3.93 -15.80 -9.32
C GLY A 80 -2.55 -16.35 -8.95
N THR A 81 -1.46 -15.79 -9.49
CA THR A 81 -0.09 -16.19 -9.16
C THR A 81 0.28 -15.80 -7.73
N LEU A 82 -0.14 -14.63 -7.26
CA LEU A 82 0.08 -14.19 -5.88
C LEU A 82 -0.50 -15.19 -4.86
N TYR A 83 -1.74 -15.65 -5.08
CA TYR A 83 -2.36 -16.66 -4.23
C TYR A 83 -1.76 -18.06 -4.35
N ARG A 84 -0.97 -18.33 -5.40
CA ARG A 84 -0.26 -19.60 -5.60
C ARG A 84 1.16 -19.59 -5.04
N LEU A 85 1.61 -18.49 -4.44
CA LEU A 85 2.93 -18.43 -3.82
C LEU A 85 3.06 -19.50 -2.73
N PRO A 86 4.16 -20.29 -2.72
CA PRO A 86 4.27 -21.51 -1.91
C PRO A 86 4.28 -21.25 -0.40
N ILE A 87 4.76 -20.08 0.03
CA ILE A 87 4.91 -19.75 1.45
C ILE A 87 3.74 -18.87 1.90
N ASN A 88 3.47 -17.79 1.18
CA ASN A 88 2.58 -16.72 1.67
C ASN A 88 1.24 -16.66 0.93
N GLY A 89 1.07 -17.39 -0.18
CA GLY A 89 -0.08 -17.21 -1.08
C GLY A 89 -1.43 -17.49 -0.40
N ASN A 90 -1.47 -18.54 0.43
CA ASN A 90 -2.68 -18.92 1.19
C ASN A 90 -3.03 -17.86 2.25
N GLN A 91 -2.05 -17.35 2.98
CA GLN A 91 -2.28 -16.32 4.01
C GLN A 91 -2.78 -15.02 3.40
N ILE A 92 -2.21 -14.61 2.26
CA ILE A 92 -2.66 -13.41 1.53
C ILE A 92 -4.12 -13.59 1.08
N ARG A 93 -4.50 -14.76 0.57
CA ARG A 93 -5.88 -15.05 0.17
C ARG A 93 -6.86 -14.94 1.33
N GLU A 94 -6.52 -15.53 2.47
CA GLU A 94 -7.37 -15.51 3.68
C GLU A 94 -7.59 -14.08 4.19
N GLN A 95 -6.55 -13.24 4.18
CA GLN A 95 -6.67 -11.84 4.60
C GLN A 95 -7.59 -11.03 3.68
N VAL A 96 -7.48 -11.20 2.35
CA VAL A 96 -8.34 -10.50 1.39
C VAL A 96 -9.79 -10.91 1.57
N GLN A 97 -10.06 -12.21 1.71
CA GLN A 97 -11.41 -12.72 1.96
C GLN A 97 -11.97 -12.17 3.29
N GLY A 98 -11.16 -12.10 4.34
CA GLY A 98 -11.55 -11.51 5.62
C GLY A 98 -11.93 -10.03 5.50
N ILE A 99 -11.23 -9.26 4.65
CA ILE A 99 -11.55 -7.86 4.39
C ILE A 99 -12.88 -7.73 3.63
N GLU A 100 -13.11 -8.53 2.59
CA GLU A 100 -14.38 -8.52 1.84
C GLU A 100 -15.59 -8.83 2.73
N ILE A 101 -15.47 -9.84 3.59
CA ILE A 101 -16.52 -10.22 4.55
C ILE A 101 -16.80 -9.06 5.51
N SER A 102 -15.74 -8.44 6.06
CA SER A 102 -15.90 -7.31 6.97
C SER A 102 -16.59 -6.12 6.29
N GLN A 103 -16.22 -5.78 5.05
CA GLN A 103 -16.85 -4.68 4.32
C GLN A 103 -18.32 -4.95 3.98
N GLY A 104 -18.68 -6.21 3.67
CA GLY A 104 -20.06 -6.63 3.47
C GLY A 104 -20.90 -6.43 4.73
N GLU A 105 -20.40 -6.86 5.89
CA GLU A 105 -21.08 -6.68 7.17
C GLU A 105 -21.21 -5.21 7.58
N TYR A 106 -20.18 -4.39 7.36
CA TYR A 106 -20.25 -2.94 7.64
C TYR A 106 -21.18 -2.21 6.68
N SER A 107 -21.31 -2.65 5.43
CA SER A 107 -22.24 -2.06 4.45
C SER A 107 -23.69 -2.42 4.80
N ALA A 108 -23.96 -3.66 5.18
CA ALA A 108 -25.28 -4.10 5.66
C ALA A 108 -25.73 -3.35 6.93
N LYS A 109 -24.79 -2.97 7.81
CA LYS A 109 -25.09 -2.16 9.00
C LYS A 109 -25.34 -0.67 8.72
N ARG A 110 -24.98 -0.15 7.52
CA ARG A 110 -25.24 1.25 7.14
C ARG A 110 -26.62 1.48 6.53
N GLU A 111 -27.27 0.45 6.01
CA GLU A 111 -28.62 0.56 5.47
C GLU A 111 -29.65 0.34 6.58
N VAL A 112 -29.97 1.40 7.32
CA VAL A 112 -31.17 1.42 8.14
C VAL A 112 -32.31 1.84 7.23
N LEU A 113 -33.21 0.90 6.89
CA LEU A 113 -34.50 1.23 6.31
C LEU A 113 -35.29 2.02 7.38
N VAL A 114 -35.32 3.34 7.23
CA VAL A 114 -36.10 4.20 8.14
C VAL A 114 -37.50 4.34 7.56
N ASP A 115 -38.47 3.61 8.12
CA ASP A 115 -39.88 3.87 7.86
C ASP A 115 -40.25 5.23 8.47
N LEU A 116 -40.37 6.23 7.61
CA LEU A 116 -40.76 7.56 8.05
C LEU A 116 -42.21 7.51 8.55
N PRO A 117 -42.48 7.99 9.78
CA PRO A 117 -43.85 8.07 10.27
C PRO A 117 -44.64 8.99 9.34
N ALA A 118 -45.81 8.54 8.87
CA ALA A 118 -46.66 9.26 7.92
C ALA A 118 -47.00 10.72 8.33
N LYS A 119 -46.79 11.08 9.60
CA LYS A 119 -47.00 12.43 10.16
C LYS A 119 -45.80 13.39 10.03
N ALA A 120 -44.62 12.92 9.60
CA ALA A 120 -43.45 13.76 9.33
C ALA A 120 -43.60 14.60 8.03
N ALA A 121 -44.61 14.30 7.21
CA ALA A 121 -44.99 15.08 6.03
C ALA A 121 -45.68 16.43 6.34
N SER A 122 -45.68 16.89 7.60
CA SER A 122 -46.35 18.12 8.04
C SER A 122 -45.45 19.36 8.05
N SER A 123 -44.19 19.27 7.60
CA SER A 123 -43.35 20.45 7.43
C SER A 123 -44.01 21.40 6.44
N LYS A 124 -44.31 22.63 6.88
CA LYS A 124 -44.97 23.68 6.12
C LYS A 124 -44.34 23.91 4.74
N VAL A 125 -43.02 23.71 4.65
CA VAL A 125 -42.25 23.79 3.40
C VAL A 125 -42.61 22.66 2.43
N VAL A 126 -42.77 21.43 2.92
CA VAL A 126 -43.12 20.25 2.11
C VAL A 126 -44.58 20.33 1.62
N LEU A 127 -45.49 20.84 2.45
CA LEU A 127 -46.87 21.09 2.06
C LEU A 127 -46.97 22.17 0.97
N GLN A 128 -46.24 23.29 1.13
CA GLN A 128 -46.18 24.36 0.11
C GLN A 128 -45.58 23.88 -1.21
N LEU A 129 -44.58 23.00 -1.17
CA LEU A 129 -44.01 22.36 -2.35
C LEU A 129 -45.02 21.43 -3.04
N LYS A 130 -45.80 20.66 -2.27
CA LYS A 130 -46.86 19.78 -2.81
C LYS A 130 -48.00 20.58 -3.46
N GLU A 131 -48.43 21.68 -2.85
CA GLU A 131 -49.45 22.56 -3.42
C GLU A 131 -48.97 23.20 -4.73
N LYS A 132 -47.71 23.66 -4.77
CA LYS A 132 -47.12 24.25 -5.96
C LYS A 132 -46.95 23.25 -7.10
N THR A 133 -46.63 21.99 -6.81
CA THR A 133 -46.53 20.94 -7.84
C THR A 133 -47.88 20.47 -8.35
N SER A 134 -48.91 20.40 -7.49
CA SER A 134 -50.30 20.15 -7.93
C SER A 134 -50.82 21.25 -8.85
N TYR A 135 -50.61 22.53 -8.50
CA TYR A 135 -51.01 23.66 -9.34
C TYR A 135 -50.34 23.67 -10.72
N LEU A 136 -49.09 23.20 -10.80
CA LEU A 136 -48.36 23.07 -12.07
C LEU A 136 -48.83 21.89 -12.91
N LYS A 137 -49.43 20.87 -12.29
CA LYS A 137 -49.95 19.68 -12.97
C LYS A 137 -51.32 19.99 -13.60
N ASP A 138 -52.20 20.65 -12.87
CA ASP A 138 -53.53 21.06 -13.37
C ASP A 138 -53.45 22.08 -14.52
N LYS A 139 -52.39 22.90 -14.53
CA LYS A 139 -52.13 23.85 -15.63
C LYS A 139 -51.56 23.19 -16.89
N LYS A 140 -50.97 21.98 -16.78
CA LYS A 140 -50.49 21.19 -17.92
C LYS A 140 -51.56 20.28 -18.52
N GLU A 141 -52.63 19.98 -17.80
CA GLU A 141 -53.75 19.18 -18.32
C GLU A 141 -54.86 20.05 -18.97
N ASN A 142 -54.78 21.39 -18.84
CA ASN A 142 -55.69 22.36 -19.47
C ASN A 142 -55.03 23.20 -20.59
N LEU A 143 -53.98 22.67 -21.22
CA LEU A 143 -53.30 23.20 -22.42
C LEU A 143 -53.15 22.06 -23.43
#